data_AF-A0A5S3R5Q9-F1
#
_entry.id   AF-A0A5S3R5Q9-F1
#
_cell.length_a   1.000
_cell.length_b   1.000
_cell.length_c   1.000
_cell.angle_alpha   90.00
_cell.angle_beta   90.00
_cell.angle_gamma   90.00
#
_symmetry.space_group_name_H-M   'P 1'
#
loop_
_entity.id
_entity.type
_entity.pdbx_description
1 polymer ?
#
loop_
_entity_poly.entity_id
_entity_poly.type
_entity_poly.pdbx_seq_one_letter_code
_entity_poly.pdbx_strand_id
1 'polypeptide(L)'
;MKNKTDREKLKLALCLALWAGLFSYFGQPYIHNNQDAVNIIVTVFSILAGFLIAVITLIGDPKSLPAGGWQVAQLGSVLTYNRLVRKKWLFKLYLITLFLIFCAILIKKPCPKLVIWFEYIYLYTGFIASVLSFKLPAALMELQEERIQNEINERRKKEGIEDD
;
A
#
# COMPACT_ATOMS: atom_id res chain seq x y z
N MET A 1 27.18 2.86 5.88
CA MET A 1 26.33 2.45 4.74
C MET A 1 24.85 2.88 4.81
N LYS A 2 24.28 3.19 5.99
CA LYS A 2 22.85 3.58 6.17
C LYS A 2 22.41 4.86 5.41
N ASN A 3 23.32 5.82 5.22
CA ASN A 3 23.00 7.17 4.70
C ASN A 3 22.78 7.25 3.17
N LYS A 4 23.32 6.30 2.38
CA LYS A 4 23.14 6.31 0.91
C LYS A 4 21.72 5.85 0.51
N THR A 5 21.24 4.78 1.14
CA THR A 5 19.91 4.19 0.86
C THR A 5 18.75 5.13 1.23
N ASP A 6 18.88 5.90 2.30
CA ASP A 6 17.82 6.86 2.69
C ASP A 6 17.74 8.06 1.72
N ARG A 7 18.87 8.49 1.16
CA ARG A 7 18.91 9.52 0.11
C ARG A 7 18.23 9.06 -1.19
N GLU A 8 18.42 7.80 -1.58
CA GLU A 8 17.78 7.23 -2.77
C GLU A 8 16.27 7.12 -2.59
N LYS A 9 15.80 6.64 -1.44
CA LYS A 9 14.37 6.59 -1.11
C LYS A 9 13.75 8.00 -1.10
N LEU A 10 14.46 8.98 -0.54
CA LEU A 10 14.01 10.38 -0.54
C LEU A 10 13.93 10.95 -1.95
N LYS A 11 14.95 10.71 -2.80
CA LYS A 11 14.94 11.10 -4.22
C LYS A 11 13.79 10.46 -4.98
N LEU A 12 13.54 9.16 -4.76
CA LEU A 12 12.43 8.44 -5.36
C LEU A 12 11.08 9.00 -4.91
N ALA A 13 10.93 9.33 -3.62
CA ALA A 13 9.71 9.94 -3.09
C ALA A 13 9.47 11.34 -3.68
N LEU A 14 10.52 12.16 -3.80
CA LEU A 14 10.45 13.48 -4.45
C LEU A 14 10.09 13.36 -5.94
N CYS A 15 10.75 12.44 -6.66
CA CYS A 15 10.45 12.17 -8.06
C CYS A 15 8.98 11.74 -8.23
N LEU A 16 8.52 10.82 -7.38
CA LEU A 16 7.13 10.36 -7.39
C LEU A 16 6.14 11.50 -7.12
N ALA A 17 6.44 12.38 -6.16
CA ALA A 17 5.61 13.54 -5.86
C ALA A 17 5.53 14.51 -7.04
N LEU A 18 6.66 14.77 -7.72
CA LEU A 18 6.68 15.62 -8.92
C LEU A 18 5.87 14.99 -10.08
N TRP A 19 6.04 13.69 -10.32
CA TRP A 19 5.26 12.96 -11.31
C TRP A 19 3.76 12.94 -10.99
N ALA A 20 3.41 12.80 -9.70
CA ALA A 20 2.02 12.87 -9.27
C ALA A 20 1.41 14.26 -9.48
N GLY A 21 2.18 15.32 -9.24
CA GLY A 21 1.75 16.70 -9.52
C GLY A 21 1.50 16.92 -11.02
N LEU A 22 2.44 16.47 -11.85
CA LEU A 22 2.32 16.54 -13.31
C LEU A 22 1.10 15.73 -13.80
N PHE A 23 0.95 14.49 -13.33
CA PHE A 23 -0.17 13.63 -13.67
C PHE A 23 -1.51 14.23 -13.25
N SER A 24 -1.58 14.83 -12.06
CA SER A 24 -2.79 15.50 -11.57
C SER A 24 -3.16 16.69 -12.45
N TYR A 25 -2.17 17.50 -12.83
CA TYR A 25 -2.39 18.65 -13.71
C TYR A 25 -2.95 18.25 -15.08
N PHE A 26 -2.34 17.23 -15.71
CA PHE A 26 -2.81 16.74 -17.00
C PHE A 26 -4.08 15.87 -16.92
N GLY A 27 -4.30 15.18 -15.81
CA GLY A 27 -5.39 14.24 -15.61
C GLY A 27 -6.73 14.90 -15.28
N GLN A 28 -6.71 16.07 -14.62
CA GLN A 28 -7.91 16.79 -14.23
C GLN A 28 -8.89 17.06 -15.39
N PRO A 29 -8.48 17.59 -16.57
CA PRO A 29 -9.42 17.86 -17.66
C PRO A 29 -10.11 16.60 -18.21
N TYR A 30 -9.51 15.42 -18.09
CA TYR A 30 -10.11 14.16 -18.56
C TYR A 30 -11.17 13.59 -17.62
N ILE A 31 -11.09 13.92 -16.33
CA ILE A 31 -12.00 13.42 -15.31
C ILE A 31 -13.08 14.45 -15.00
N HIS A 32 -12.79 15.73 -15.24
CA HIS A 32 -13.77 16.80 -15.08
C HIS A 32 -15.03 16.51 -15.92
N ASN A 33 -16.18 16.48 -15.26
CA ASN A 33 -17.47 16.09 -15.82
C ASN A 33 -17.61 14.66 -16.37
N ASN A 34 -16.61 13.80 -16.25
CA ASN A 34 -16.69 12.42 -16.67
C ASN A 34 -16.97 11.50 -15.46
N GLN A 35 -18.26 11.23 -15.20
CA GLN A 35 -18.66 10.37 -14.09
C GLN A 35 -18.17 8.92 -14.23
N ASP A 36 -18.08 8.41 -15.45
CA ASP A 36 -17.63 7.05 -15.69
C ASP A 36 -16.15 6.87 -15.31
N ALA A 37 -15.30 7.86 -15.64
CA ALA A 37 -13.91 7.86 -15.23
C ALA A 37 -13.78 7.86 -13.70
N VAL A 38 -14.57 8.68 -13.00
CA VAL A 38 -14.59 8.71 -11.52
C VAL A 38 -15.05 7.36 -10.95
N ASN A 39 -16.09 6.76 -11.52
CA ASN A 39 -16.61 5.47 -11.07
C ASN A 39 -15.59 4.33 -11.27
N ILE A 40 -14.83 4.34 -12.37
CA ILE A 40 -13.74 3.38 -12.58
C ILE A 40 -12.68 3.54 -11.50
N ILE A 41 -12.29 4.77 -11.17
CA ILE A 41 -11.31 5.03 -10.10
C ILE A 41 -11.84 4.49 -8.77
N VAL A 42 -13.07 4.84 -8.39
CA VAL A 42 -13.71 4.34 -7.16
C VAL A 42 -13.72 2.81 -7.13
N THR A 43 -14.06 2.16 -8.25
CA THR A 43 -14.14 0.70 -8.36
C THR A 43 -12.76 0.05 -8.16
N VAL A 44 -11.74 0.50 -8.88
CA VAL A 44 -10.38 -0.05 -8.76
C VAL A 44 -9.83 0.15 -7.35
N PHE A 45 -10.00 1.33 -6.77
CA PHE A 45 -9.54 1.60 -5.40
C PHE A 45 -10.30 0.79 -4.35
N SER A 46 -11.59 0.54 -4.55
CA SER A 46 -12.39 -0.30 -3.65
C SER A 46 -11.93 -1.76 -3.68
N ILE A 47 -11.68 -2.31 -4.87
CA ILE A 47 -11.14 -3.68 -5.03
C ILE A 47 -9.74 -3.77 -4.40
N LEU A 48 -8.86 -2.80 -4.68
CA LEU A 48 -7.51 -2.76 -4.10
C LEU A 48 -7.52 -2.62 -2.58
N ALA A 49 -8.45 -1.83 -2.03
CA ALA A 49 -8.63 -1.68 -0.59
C ALA A 49 -9.06 -3.00 0.06
N GLY A 50 -10.01 -3.72 -0.54
CA GLY A 50 -10.41 -5.06 -0.09
C GLY A 50 -9.26 -6.06 -0.13
N PHE A 51 -8.53 -6.10 -1.25
CA PHE A 51 -7.33 -6.93 -1.38
C PHE A 51 -6.27 -6.60 -0.32
N LEU A 52 -6.01 -5.31 -0.08
CA LEU A 52 -5.00 -4.87 0.88
C LEU A 52 -5.39 -5.24 2.31
N ILE A 53 -6.66 -5.18 2.68
CA ILE A 53 -7.14 -5.68 3.97
C ILE A 53 -6.86 -7.18 4.09
N ALA A 54 -7.14 -7.98 3.06
CA ALA A 54 -6.84 -9.42 3.09
C ALA A 54 -5.34 -9.70 3.26
N VAL A 55 -4.47 -8.91 2.63
CA VAL A 55 -3.01 -9.01 2.83
C VAL A 55 -2.63 -8.62 4.25
N ILE A 56 -3.19 -7.54 4.80
CA ILE A 56 -2.90 -7.10 6.17
C ILE A 56 -3.36 -8.16 7.19
N THR A 57 -4.54 -8.77 7.02
CA THR A 57 -5.02 -9.82 7.92
C THR A 57 -4.17 -11.08 7.81
N LEU A 58 -3.77 -11.45 6.59
CA LEU A 58 -2.87 -12.58 6.36
C LEU A 58 -1.51 -12.37 7.04
N ILE A 59 -0.89 -11.19 6.90
CA ILE A 59 0.39 -10.87 7.55
C ILE A 59 0.23 -10.72 9.07
N GLY A 60 -0.93 -10.27 9.54
CA GLY A 60 -1.23 -10.09 10.96
C GLY A 60 -1.50 -11.40 11.72
N ASP A 61 -1.65 -12.54 11.02
CA ASP A 61 -1.87 -13.83 11.64
C ASP A 61 -0.64 -14.24 12.48
N PRO A 62 -0.77 -14.53 13.80
CA PRO A 62 0.34 -14.96 14.64
C PRO A 62 1.02 -16.24 14.15
N LYS A 63 0.33 -17.10 13.38
CA LYS A 63 0.94 -18.27 12.72
C LYS A 63 1.97 -17.92 11.65
N SER A 64 2.05 -16.64 11.27
CA SER A 64 3.08 -16.15 10.36
C SER A 64 4.41 -15.79 11.04
N LEU A 65 4.46 -15.81 12.37
CA LEU A 65 5.70 -15.61 13.12
C LEU A 65 6.56 -16.90 13.08
N PRO A 66 7.90 -16.78 13.04
CA PRO A 66 8.78 -17.94 13.06
C PRO A 66 8.54 -18.80 14.32
N ALA A 67 8.51 -20.13 14.18
CA ALA A 67 8.44 -21.00 15.36
C ALA A 67 9.76 -21.00 16.15
N GLY A 68 9.63 -21.16 17.46
CA GLY A 68 10.75 -21.20 18.39
C GLY A 68 10.35 -20.67 19.77
N GLY A 69 11.35 -20.24 20.54
CA GLY A 69 11.12 -19.58 21.83
C GLY A 69 10.45 -18.22 21.68
N TRP A 70 9.80 -17.76 22.76
CA TRP A 70 9.11 -16.46 22.80
C TRP A 70 10.02 -15.27 22.44
N GLN A 71 11.34 -15.37 22.67
CA GLN A 71 12.33 -14.34 22.31
C GLN A 71 12.49 -14.18 20.79
N VAL A 72 12.48 -15.30 20.04
CA VAL A 72 12.57 -15.28 18.58
C VAL A 72 11.29 -14.71 17.98
N ALA A 73 10.14 -15.09 18.54
CA ALA A 73 8.85 -14.52 18.17
C ALA A 73 8.78 -13.00 18.45
N GLN A 74 9.31 -12.55 19.60
CA GLN A 74 9.39 -11.12 19.96
C GLN A 74 10.21 -10.35 18.92
N LEU A 75 11.40 -10.83 18.54
CA LEU A 75 12.27 -10.18 17.56
C LEU A 75 11.62 -10.15 16.16
N GLY A 76 11.01 -11.25 15.73
CA GLY A 76 10.27 -11.32 14.46
C GLY A 76 9.05 -10.40 14.42
N SER A 77 8.33 -10.27 15.55
CA SER A 77 7.12 -9.44 15.64
C SER A 77 7.38 -7.97 15.34
N VAL A 78 8.54 -7.43 15.72
CA VAL A 78 8.90 -6.03 15.46
C VAL A 78 9.08 -5.77 13.97
N LEU A 79 9.69 -6.71 13.24
CA LEU A 79 9.87 -6.62 11.79
C LEU A 79 8.52 -6.74 11.07
N THR A 80 7.71 -7.73 11.45
CA THR A 80 6.36 -7.93 10.91
C THR A 80 5.47 -6.72 11.18
N TYR A 81 5.52 -6.16 12.39
CA TYR A 81 4.77 -4.95 12.74
C TYR A 81 5.15 -3.76 11.87
N ASN A 82 6.45 -3.51 11.68
CA ASN A 82 6.92 -2.42 10.81
C ASN A 82 6.48 -2.60 9.35
N ARG A 83 6.48 -3.85 8.85
CA ARG A 83 5.92 -4.18 7.54
C ARG A 83 4.42 -3.87 7.52
N LEU A 84 3.67 -4.26 8.54
CA LEU A 84 2.22 -4.05 8.67
C LEU A 84 1.85 -2.56 8.72
N VAL A 85 2.59 -1.76 9.48
CA VAL A 85 2.37 -0.31 9.62
C VAL A 85 2.44 0.39 8.27
N ARG A 86 3.38 0.02 7.39
CA ARG A 86 3.47 0.60 6.05
C ARG A 86 2.25 0.29 5.19
N LYS A 87 1.74 -0.95 5.23
CA LYS A 87 0.53 -1.35 4.49
C LYS A 87 -0.72 -0.67 5.07
N LYS A 88 -0.78 -0.49 6.39
CA LYS A 88 -1.81 0.30 7.07
C LYS A 88 -1.83 1.76 6.58
N TRP A 89 -0.67 2.40 6.41
CA TRP A 89 -0.60 3.76 5.86
C TRP A 89 -1.11 3.83 4.42
N LEU A 90 -0.73 2.87 3.58
CA LEU A 90 -1.25 2.75 2.21
C LEU A 90 -2.78 2.58 2.21
N PHE A 91 -3.31 1.73 3.08
CA PHE A 91 -4.75 1.52 3.23
C PHE A 91 -5.49 2.79 3.64
N LYS A 92 -4.95 3.53 4.64
CA LYS A 92 -5.50 4.84 5.01
C LYS A 92 -5.51 5.81 3.83
N LEU A 93 -4.46 5.81 3.02
CA LEU A 93 -4.36 6.67 1.84
C LEU A 93 -5.45 6.32 0.80
N TYR A 94 -5.80 5.04 0.63
CA TYR A 94 -6.92 4.63 -0.24
C TYR A 94 -8.26 5.15 0.29
N LEU A 95 -8.51 5.00 1.59
CA LEU A 95 -9.73 5.52 2.22
C LEU A 95 -9.84 7.05 2.09
N ILE A 96 -8.72 7.76 2.26
CA ILE A 96 -8.66 9.21 2.07
C ILE A 96 -9.00 9.55 0.61
N THR A 97 -8.40 8.91 -0.39
CA THR A 97 -8.71 9.14 -1.81
C THR A 97 -10.20 8.92 -2.11
N LEU A 98 -10.78 7.80 -1.64
CA LEU A 98 -12.21 7.51 -1.82
C LEU A 98 -13.09 8.55 -1.13
N PHE A 99 -12.72 8.98 0.08
CA PHE A 99 -13.44 10.02 0.80
C PHE A 99 -13.39 11.38 0.08
N LEU A 100 -12.23 11.76 -0.49
CA LEU A 100 -12.13 12.97 -1.30
C LEU A 100 -13.01 12.90 -2.56
N ILE A 101 -13.04 11.76 -3.24
CA ILE A 101 -13.92 11.55 -4.41
C ILE A 101 -15.39 11.71 -3.99
N PHE A 102 -15.77 11.10 -2.87
CA PHE A 102 -17.11 11.23 -2.32
C PHE A 102 -17.47 12.71 -2.04
N CYS A 103 -16.58 13.46 -1.38
CA CYS A 103 -16.76 14.89 -1.14
C CYS A 103 -16.87 15.69 -2.45
N ALA A 104 -16.05 15.38 -3.46
CA ALA A 104 -16.07 16.04 -4.77
C ALA A 104 -17.41 15.84 -5.49
N ILE A 105 -17.96 14.62 -5.44
CA ILE A 105 -19.27 14.31 -6.03
C ILE A 105 -20.39 15.05 -5.27
N LEU A 106 -20.34 15.09 -3.94
CA LEU A 106 -21.37 15.73 -3.11
C LEU A 106 -21.44 17.25 -3.34
N ILE A 107 -20.29 17.91 -3.50
CA ILE A 107 -20.17 19.36 -3.63
C ILE A 107 -20.25 19.82 -5.10
N LYS A 108 -20.39 18.88 -6.05
CA LYS A 108 -20.42 19.14 -7.51
C LYS A 108 -21.38 20.26 -7.91
N LYS A 109 -22.58 20.28 -7.32
CA LYS A 109 -23.65 21.25 -7.63
C LYS A 109 -23.44 22.64 -7.00
N PRO A 110 -23.20 22.77 -5.68
CA PRO A 110 -23.13 24.09 -5.04
C PRO A 110 -21.86 24.89 -5.39
N CYS A 111 -20.70 24.23 -5.55
CA CYS A 111 -19.41 24.93 -5.66
C CYS A 111 -18.47 24.30 -6.70
N PRO A 112 -18.59 24.64 -8.00
CA PRO A 112 -17.78 24.03 -9.07
C PRO A 112 -16.27 24.32 -8.91
N LYS A 113 -15.89 25.48 -8.38
CA LYS A 113 -14.48 25.83 -8.15
C LYS A 113 -13.80 24.95 -7.10
N LEU A 114 -14.52 24.56 -6.04
CA LEU A 114 -13.98 23.68 -5.00
C LEU A 114 -13.81 22.26 -5.53
N VAL A 115 -14.71 21.80 -6.39
CA VAL A 115 -14.65 20.47 -7.00
C VAL A 115 -13.36 20.29 -7.78
N ILE A 116 -12.97 21.29 -8.59
CA ILE A 116 -11.70 21.27 -9.33
C ILE A 116 -10.50 21.10 -8.38
N TRP A 117 -10.50 21.77 -7.23
CA TRP A 117 -9.48 21.58 -6.21
C TRP A 117 -9.46 20.15 -5.66
N PHE A 118 -10.62 19.59 -5.32
CA PHE A 118 -10.72 18.19 -4.89
C PHE A 118 -10.24 17.22 -5.97
N GLU A 119 -10.57 17.47 -7.25
CA GLU A 119 -10.09 16.70 -8.41
C GLU A 119 -8.57 16.64 -8.45
N TYR A 120 -7.90 17.79 -8.35
CA TYR A 120 -6.43 17.79 -8.31
C TYR A 120 -5.87 17.02 -7.10
N ILE A 121 -6.47 17.16 -5.92
CA ILE A 121 -5.95 16.53 -4.70
C ILE A 121 -6.14 15.00 -4.74
N TYR A 122 -7.33 14.52 -5.12
CA TYR A 122 -7.56 13.07 -5.17
C TYR A 122 -6.81 12.43 -6.34
N LEU A 123 -6.59 13.14 -7.46
CA LEU A 123 -5.77 12.63 -8.56
C LEU A 123 -4.30 12.50 -8.16
N TYR A 124 -3.77 13.53 -7.49
CA TYR A 124 -2.42 13.51 -6.97
C TYR A 124 -2.23 12.35 -5.97
N THR A 125 -3.13 12.27 -4.99
CA THR A 125 -3.07 11.24 -3.95
C THR A 125 -3.29 9.85 -4.56
N GLY A 126 -4.25 9.72 -5.47
CA GLY A 126 -4.57 8.49 -6.19
C GLY A 126 -3.41 7.99 -7.04
N PHE A 127 -2.70 8.86 -7.76
CA PHE A 127 -1.53 8.45 -8.53
C PHE A 127 -0.43 7.86 -7.64
N ILE A 128 -0.10 8.55 -6.53
CA ILE A 128 0.88 8.06 -5.56
C ILE A 128 0.45 6.70 -5.01
N ALA A 129 -0.83 6.59 -4.63
CA ALA A 129 -1.44 5.37 -4.13
C ALA A 129 -1.27 4.21 -5.11
N SER A 130 -1.59 4.44 -6.39
CA SER A 130 -1.52 3.43 -7.46
C SER A 130 -0.08 2.96 -7.68
N VAL A 131 0.88 3.88 -7.73
CA VAL A 131 2.30 3.51 -7.90
C VAL A 131 2.82 2.69 -6.71
N LEU A 132 2.42 3.04 -5.49
CA LEU A 132 2.77 2.26 -4.29
C LEU A 132 2.06 0.89 -4.29
N SER A 133 0.84 0.81 -4.81
CA SER A 133 0.05 -0.42 -4.93
C SER A 133 0.76 -1.49 -5.75
N PHE A 134 1.48 -1.12 -6.81
CA PHE A 134 2.24 -2.07 -7.63
C PHE A 134 3.37 -2.79 -6.86
N LYS A 135 3.75 -2.31 -5.68
CA LYS A 135 4.73 -2.99 -4.80
C LYS A 135 4.09 -4.04 -3.89
N LEU A 136 2.75 -4.12 -3.82
CA LEU A 136 2.04 -5.07 -2.98
C LEU A 136 2.24 -6.53 -3.40
N PRO A 137 2.14 -6.91 -4.69
CA PRO A 137 2.33 -8.31 -5.11
C PRO A 137 3.72 -8.84 -4.77
N ALA A 138 4.77 -8.03 -5.02
CA ALA A 138 6.13 -8.38 -4.68
C ALA A 138 6.32 -8.59 -3.16
N ALA A 139 5.73 -7.71 -2.35
CA ALA A 139 5.79 -7.85 -0.89
C ALA A 139 5.01 -9.06 -0.35
N LEU A 140 3.98 -9.52 -1.07
CA LEU A 140 3.24 -10.74 -0.74
C LEU A 140 4.04 -11.98 -1.09
N MET A 141 4.70 -11.99 -2.26
CA MET A 141 5.53 -13.10 -2.70
C MET A 141 6.71 -13.33 -1.75
N GLU A 142 7.43 -12.27 -1.36
CA GLU A 142 8.51 -12.34 -0.34
C GLU A 142 8.00 -12.96 0.97
N LEU A 143 6.77 -12.63 1.38
CA LEU A 143 6.18 -13.13 2.61
C LEU A 143 5.73 -14.59 2.49
N GLN A 144 5.26 -15.02 1.31
CA GLN A 144 4.93 -16.42 1.06
C GLN A 144 6.20 -17.28 1.02
N GLU A 145 7.27 -16.79 0.40
CA GLU A 145 8.58 -17.45 0.39
C GLU A 145 9.12 -17.62 1.83
N GLU A 146 9.07 -16.56 2.65
CA GLU A 146 9.51 -16.61 4.06
C GLU A 146 8.72 -17.67 4.86
N ARG A 147 7.42 -17.79 4.62
CA ARG A 147 6.58 -18.83 5.27
C ARG A 147 6.96 -20.23 4.83
N ILE A 148 7.15 -20.44 3.54
CA ILE A 148 7.55 -21.75 3.00
C ILE A 148 8.91 -22.15 3.57
N GLN A 149 9.86 -21.23 3.61
CA GLN A 149 11.19 -21.50 4.15
C GLN A 149 11.15 -21.82 5.64
N ASN A 150 10.37 -21.08 6.43
CA ASN A 150 10.20 -21.37 7.86
C ASN A 150 9.59 -22.76 8.10
N GLU A 151 8.55 -23.12 7.34
CA GLU A 151 7.93 -24.45 7.42
C GLU A 151 8.93 -25.57 7.03
N ILE A 152 9.74 -25.37 5.98
CA ILE A 152 10.79 -26.33 5.60
C ILE A 152 11.82 -26.50 6.72
N ASN A 153 12.30 -25.39 7.29
CA ASN A 153 13.29 -25.41 8.37
C ASN A 153 12.73 -26.08 9.63
N GLU A 154 11.46 -25.87 9.95
CA GLU A 154 10.79 -26.56 11.07
C GLU A 154 10.71 -28.07 10.84
N ARG A 155 10.42 -28.53 9.62
CA ARG A 155 10.41 -29.94 9.28
C ARG A 155 11.81 -30.56 9.36
N ARG A 156 12.83 -29.89 8.82
CA ARG A 156 14.24 -30.31 8.93
C ARG A 156 14.68 -30.50 10.38
N LYS A 157 14.34 -29.54 11.25
CA LYS A 157 14.61 -29.63 12.69
C LYS A 157 13.91 -30.83 13.35
N LYS A 158 12.67 -31.13 12.98
CA LYS A 158 11.94 -32.31 13.50
C LYS A 158 12.57 -33.63 13.03
N GLU A 159 13.16 -33.63 11.84
CA GLU A 159 13.86 -34.78 11.25
C GLU A 159 15.32 -34.90 11.72
N GLY A 160 15.81 -33.97 12.54
CA GLY A 160 17.18 -33.99 13.07
C GLY A 160 18.26 -33.61 12.05
N ILE A 161 17.88 -32.96 10.94
CA ILE A 161 18.81 -32.44 9.94
C ILE A 161 19.16 -31.00 10.37
N GLU A 162 20.34 -30.81 10.97
CA GLU A 162 20.91 -29.48 11.20
C GLU A 162 21.47 -28.92 9.88
N ASP A 163 21.17 -27.65 9.58
CA ASP A 163 21.72 -26.96 8.42
C ASP A 163 23.22 -26.68 8.67
N ASP A 164 24.11 -27.32 7.90
CA ASP A 164 25.56 -27.02 7.82
C ASP A 164 25.85 -25.59 7.30
#